data_AF-A0A0K9Y2R7-F1
#
_entry.id   AF-A0A0K9Y2R7-F1
#
_cell.length_a   1.000
_cell.length_b   1.000
_cell.length_c   1.000
_cell.angle_alpha   90.00
_cell.angle_beta   90.00
_cell.angle_gamma   90.00
#
_symmetry.space_group_name_H-M   'P 1'
#
loop_
_entity.id
_entity.type
_entity.pdbx_description
1 polymer ?
#
loop_
_entity_poly.entity_id
_entity_poly.type
_entity_poly.pdbx_seq_one_letter_code
_entity_poly.pdbx_strand_id
1 'polypeptide(L)' 'MKSFISKISVIYLIGSAVSCKSYPMETPHKSDVDRNAEELQKRQAAEREKTEVSHLNNFGKPPSK' A
#
# COMPACT_ATOMS: atom_id res chain seq x y z
N MET A 1 -44.50 -5.27 28.49
CA MET A 1 -43.08 -5.29 28.92
C MET A 1 -42.16 -6.01 27.93
N LYS A 2 -42.48 -7.23 27.49
CA LYS A 2 -41.63 -8.03 26.58
C LYS A 2 -41.28 -7.33 25.24
N SER A 3 -42.26 -6.66 24.60
CA SER A 3 -42.01 -5.88 23.38
C SER A 3 -41.18 -4.62 23.60
N PHE A 4 -41.18 -4.05 24.80
CA PHE A 4 -40.37 -2.86 25.13
C PHE A 4 -38.90 -3.25 25.27
N ILE A 5 -38.63 -4.35 25.97
CA ILE A 5 -37.28 -4.92 26.12
C ILE A 5 -36.71 -5.30 24.74
N SER A 6 -37.54 -5.90 23.88
CA SER A 6 -37.14 -6.25 22.52
C SER A 6 -36.73 -5.04 21.68
N LYS A 7 -37.45 -3.92 21.78
CA LYS A 7 -37.11 -2.69 21.04
C LYS A 7 -35.78 -2.08 21.52
N ILE A 8 -35.55 -2.04 22.83
CA ILE A 8 -34.32 -1.52 23.42
C ILE A 8 -33.11 -2.35 22.98
N SER A 9 -33.25 -3.69 22.95
CA SER A 9 -32.20 -4.60 22.48
C SER A 9 -31.82 -4.35 21.02
N VAL A 10 -32.80 -4.15 20.13
CA VAL A 10 -32.54 -3.86 18.71
C VAL A 10 -31.83 -2.52 18.55
N ILE A 11 -32.25 -1.49 19.28
CA ILE A 11 -31.61 -0.17 19.23
C ILE A 11 -30.16 -0.24 19.72
N TYR A 12 -29.90 -1.00 20.78
CA TYR A 12 -28.55 -1.19 21.32
C TYR A 12 -27.62 -1.91 20.33
N LEU A 13 -28.13 -2.96 19.65
CA LEU A 13 -27.39 -3.67 18.60
C LEU A 13 -27.04 -2.80 17.39
N ILE A 14 -27.98 -1.95 16.96
CA ILE A 14 -27.73 -1.03 15.84
C ILE A 14 -26.73 0.05 16.27
N GLY A 15 -26.87 0.59 17.49
CA GLY A 15 -25.96 1.60 18.03
C GLY A 15 -24.51 1.10 18.15
N SER A 16 -24.31 -0.13 18.63
CA SER A 16 -22.97 -0.71 18.73
C SER A 16 -22.36 -0.99 17.35
N ALA A 17 -23.14 -1.47 16.38
CA ALA A 17 -22.65 -1.71 15.02
C ALA A 17 -22.19 -0.42 14.30
N VAL A 18 -22.88 0.71 14.55
CA VAL A 18 -22.46 2.02 14.00
C VAL A 18 -21.23 2.56 14.74
N SER A 19 -21.12 2.33 16.05
CA SER A 19 -19.96 2.75 16.84
C SER A 19 -18.69 1.97 16.49
N CYS A 20 -18.80 0.72 16.02
CA CYS A 20 -17.68 -0.07 15.50
C CYS A 20 -17.06 0.47 14.19
N LYS A 21 -17.62 1.51 13.56
CA LYS A 21 -16.96 2.26 12.47
C LYS A 21 -16.06 3.40 12.95
N SER A 22 -15.80 3.50 14.25
CA SER A 22 -14.94 4.54 14.81
C SER A 22 -13.46 4.15 14.73
N TYR A 23 -12.89 4.26 13.54
CA TYR A 23 -11.64 4.99 13.33
C TYR A 23 -11.39 5.03 11.81
N PRO A 24 -11.46 6.19 11.14
CA PRO A 24 -10.77 6.31 9.87
C PRO A 24 -9.29 6.08 10.19
N MET A 25 -8.76 4.96 9.71
CA MET A 25 -7.33 4.71 9.77
C MET A 25 -6.71 5.72 8.80
N GLU A 26 -6.36 6.91 9.31
CA GLU A 26 -5.83 8.08 8.59
C GLU A 26 -4.75 7.71 7.57
N THR A 27 -4.04 6.62 7.85
CA THR A 27 -3.20 5.92 6.88
C THR A 27 -3.51 4.42 6.97
N PRO A 28 -4.07 3.77 5.92
CA PRO A 28 -4.06 2.32 5.90
C PRO A 28 -2.61 1.89 6.06
N HIS A 29 -2.33 1.09 7.09
CA HIS A 29 -0.99 0.62 7.37
C HIS A 29 -0.51 -0.13 6.14
N LYS A 30 0.36 0.52 5.36
CA LYS A 30 0.90 -0.05 4.13
C LYS A 30 1.71 -1.27 4.56
N SER A 31 1.31 -2.44 4.06
CA SER A 31 1.96 -3.69 4.42
C SER A 31 3.46 -3.58 4.17
N ASP A 32 4.29 -4.20 5.01
CA ASP A 32 5.73 -4.29 4.78
C ASP A 32 6.03 -4.85 3.38
N VAL A 33 5.17 -5.73 2.88
CA VAL A 33 5.25 -6.27 1.52
C VAL A 33 5.08 -5.18 0.46
N ASP A 34 4.09 -4.31 0.60
CA ASP A 34 3.83 -3.23 -0.35
C ASP A 34 4.95 -2.19 -0.34
N ARG A 35 5.48 -1.87 0.85
CA ARG A 35 6.64 -1.00 1.00
C ARG A 35 7.88 -1.59 0.33
N ASN A 36 8.14 -2.87 0.58
CA ASN A 36 9.28 -3.57 0.00
C ASN A 36 9.17 -3.70 -1.53
N ALA A 37 7.97 -3.94 -2.05
CA ALA A 37 7.72 -3.99 -3.49
C ALA A 37 7.99 -2.64 -4.17
N GLU A 38 7.58 -1.53 -3.55
CA GLU A 38 7.83 -0.19 -4.05
C GLU A 38 9.34 0.15 -4.04
N GLU A 39 10.06 -0.20 -2.98
CA GLU A 39 11.51 -0.03 -2.92
C GLU A 39 12.25 -0.88 -3.97
N LEU A 40 11.82 -2.13 -4.17
CA LEU A 40 12.36 -3.01 -5.21
C LEU A 40 12.15 -2.43 -6.61
N GLN A 41 10.95 -1.92 -6.90
CA GLN A 41 10.67 -1.27 -8.20
C GLN A 41 11.56 -0.03 -8.42
N LYS A 42 11.75 0.80 -7.40
CA LYS A 42 12.64 1.99 -7.50
C LYS A 42 14.09 1.59 -7.80
N ARG A 43 14.60 0.53 -7.15
CA ARG A 43 15.96 0.01 -7.42
C ARG A 43 16.09 -0.54 -8.83
N GLN A 44 15.10 -1.31 -9.29
CA GLN A 44 15.09 -1.85 -10.65
C GLN A 44 15.02 -0.75 -11.71
N ALA A 45 14.25 0.32 -11.47
CA ALA A 45 14.21 1.47 -12.37
C ALA A 45 15.57 2.18 -12.45
N ALA A 46 16.21 2.42 -11.29
CA ALA A 46 17.53 3.05 -11.24
C ALA A 46 18.63 2.17 -11.87
N GLU A 47 18.54 0.85 -11.76
CA GLU A 47 19.44 -0.08 -12.45
C GLU A 47 19.22 -0.08 -13.96
N ARG A 48 17.96 -0.05 -14.42
CA ARG A 48 17.64 0.06 -15.85
C ARG A 48 18.15 1.36 -16.43
N GLU A 49 17.95 2.49 -15.75
CA GLU A 49 18.45 3.80 -16.16
C GLU A 49 19.98 3.80 -16.28
N LYS A 50 20.69 3.27 -15.29
CA LYS A 50 22.16 3.11 -15.35
C LYS A 50 22.60 2.20 -16.50
N THR A 51 21.85 1.15 -16.77
CA THR A 51 22.16 0.21 -17.84
C THR A 51 21.91 0.82 -19.21
N GLU A 52 20.83 1.59 -19.39
CA GLU A 52 20.56 2.37 -20.61
C GLU A 52 21.65 3.41 -20.88
N VAL A 53 22.04 4.18 -19.86
CA VAL A 53 23.13 5.16 -19.96
C VAL A 53 24.47 4.48 -20.27
N SER A 54 24.73 3.29 -19.71
CA SER A 54 25.93 2.49 -19.98
C SER A 54 25.94 1.88 -21.39
N HIS A 55 24.77 1.45 -21.88
CA HIS A 55 24.62 0.91 -23.23
C HIS A 55 24.88 1.99 -24.29
N LEU A 56 24.51 3.23 -24.01
CA LEU A 56 24.80 4.39 -24.87
C LEU A 56 26.27 4.83 -24.84
N ASN A 57 27.04 4.46 -23.81
CA ASN A 57 28.42 4.92 -23.62
C ASN A 57 29.51 3.93 -24.11
N ASN A 58 29.12 2.82 -24.72
CA ASN A 58 30.06 1.83 -25.28
C ASN A 58 29.90 1.60 -26.80
N PHE A 59 28.98 2.30 -27.48
CA PHE A 59 28.94 2.29 -28.94
C PHE A 59 30.08 3.15 -29.50
N GLY A 60 31.23 2.52 -29.75
CA GLY A 60 32.27 3.11 -30.62
C GLY A 60 33.67 3.25 -30.03
N LYS A 61 34.03 2.59 -28.92
CA LYS A 61 35.46 2.49 -28.56
C LYS A 61 36.12 1.42 -29.45
N PRO A 62 37.02 1.79 -30.39
CA PRO A 62 37.78 0.78 -31.11
C PRO A 62 38.68 0.04 -30.12
N PRO A 63 39.00 -1.25 -30.35
CA PRO A 63 40.02 -1.94 -29.59
C PRO A 63 41.33 -1.15 -29.69
N SER A 64 41.85 -0.68 -28.56
CA SER A 64 43.18 -0.09 -28.49
C SER A 64 44.20 -1.13 -28.95
N LYS A 65 45.12 -0.72 -29.83
CA LYS A 65 46.24 -1.53 -30.33
C LYS A 65 47.10 -2.09 -29.20
#